data_AF-A0AA86AMD1-F1
#
_entry.id   AF-A0AA86AMD1-F1
#
_cell.length_a   1.000
_cell.length_b   1.000
_cell.length_c   1.000
_cell.angle_alpha   90.00
_cell.angle_beta   90.00
_cell.angle_gamma   90.00
#
_symmetry.space_group_name_H-M   'P 1'
#
loop_
_entity.id
_entity.type
_entity.pdbx_description
1 polymer ?
#
loop_
_entity_poly.entity_id
_entity_poly.type
_entity_poly.pdbx_seq_one_letter_code
_entity_poly.pdbx_strand_id
1 'polypeptide(L)'
;MQDEIKTKTVDGAIGTIHKESEKMDSEIILYRCINEVKEYAKGRFSDVKRGAETPRLAALMLEKYVVGFVNALRCIERDQNLNISHEIQKLGDKLCLEIDPDLKENTKLRWDARPADLNLNP
;
A
#
# COMPACT_ATOMS: atom_id res chain seq x y z
N MET A 1 -4.44 -49.46 -14.33
CA MET A 1 -4.48 -49.05 -12.91
C MET A 1 -3.20 -48.37 -12.44
N GLN A 2 -1.99 -48.84 -12.82
CA GLN A 2 -0.74 -48.12 -12.49
C GLN A 2 -0.55 -46.80 -13.27
N ASP A 3 -1.07 -46.71 -14.50
CA ASP A 3 -0.94 -45.49 -15.31
C ASP A 3 -1.79 -44.32 -14.80
N GLU A 4 -3.01 -44.56 -14.31
CA GLU A 4 -3.88 -43.53 -13.72
C GLU A 4 -3.36 -42.95 -12.40
N ILE A 5 -2.59 -43.74 -11.64
CA ILE A 5 -1.98 -43.29 -10.39
C ILE A 5 -0.77 -42.39 -10.69
N LYS A 6 0.00 -42.68 -11.74
CA LYS A 6 1.10 -41.83 -12.19
C LYS A 6 0.61 -40.47 -12.71
N THR A 7 -0.43 -40.41 -13.53
CA THR A 7 -0.98 -39.13 -14.03
C THR A 7 -1.50 -38.24 -12.91
N LYS A 8 -2.26 -38.79 -11.95
CA LYS A 8 -2.74 -38.02 -10.78
C LYS A 8 -1.61 -37.47 -9.90
N THR A 9 -0.50 -38.20 -9.79
CA THR A 9 0.66 -37.78 -8.98
C THR A 9 1.44 -36.66 -9.67
N VAL A 10 1.56 -36.70 -11.00
CA VAL A 10 2.21 -35.67 -11.81
C VAL A 10 1.37 -34.39 -11.87
N ASP A 11 0.05 -34.49 -12.06
CA ASP A 11 -0.86 -33.34 -12.08
C ASP A 11 -0.88 -32.61 -10.71
N GLY A 12 -0.85 -33.37 -9.61
CA GLY A 12 -0.75 -32.80 -8.26
C GLY A 12 0.58 -32.10 -7.98
N ALA A 13 1.69 -32.65 -8.49
CA ALA A 13 3.01 -32.03 -8.38
C ALA A 13 3.11 -30.74 -9.21
N ILE A 14 2.60 -30.74 -10.44
CA ILE A 14 2.56 -29.56 -11.31
C ILE A 14 1.71 -28.45 -10.69
N GLY A 15 0.53 -28.77 -10.15
CA GLY A 15 -0.31 -27.80 -9.44
C GLY A 15 0.33 -27.22 -8.18
N THR A 16 1.22 -27.98 -7.53
CA THR A 16 1.98 -27.50 -6.35
C THR A 16 3.10 -26.56 -6.76
N ILE A 17 3.86 -26.90 -7.80
CA ILE A 17 4.95 -26.07 -8.35
C ILE A 17 4.40 -24.72 -8.86
N HIS A 18 3.25 -24.73 -9.55
CA HIS A 18 2.62 -23.48 -10.02
C HIS A 18 2.22 -22.56 -8.87
N LYS A 19 1.61 -23.10 -7.80
CA LYS A 19 1.25 -22.31 -6.61
C LYS A 19 2.47 -21.74 -5.89
N GLU A 20 3.57 -22.49 -5.83
CA GLU A 20 4.82 -22.00 -5.24
C GLU A 20 5.45 -20.87 -6.07
N SER A 21 5.39 -20.96 -7.40
CA SER A 21 5.83 -19.89 -8.31
C SER A 21 4.99 -18.62 -8.16
N GLU A 22 3.65 -18.73 -8.18
CA GLU A 22 2.74 -17.58 -8.01
C GLU A 22 2.94 -16.89 -6.65
N LYS A 23 3.18 -17.68 -5.61
CA LYS A 23 3.49 -17.16 -4.27
C LYS A 23 4.81 -16.38 -4.27
N MET A 24 5.85 -16.92 -4.90
CA MET A 24 7.15 -16.25 -5.03
C MET A 24 7.02 -14.91 -5.77
N ASP A 25 6.26 -14.87 -6.86
CA ASP A 25 6.02 -13.65 -7.64
C ASP A 25 5.30 -12.59 -6.80
N SER A 26 4.32 -13.02 -6.00
CA SER A 26 3.56 -12.14 -5.10
C SER A 26 4.44 -11.51 -4.01
N GLU A 27 5.37 -12.28 -3.45
CA GLU A 27 6.33 -11.79 -2.44
C GLU A 27 7.31 -10.77 -3.05
N ILE A 28 7.77 -11.00 -4.29
CA ILE A 28 8.63 -10.06 -5.01
C ILE A 28 7.88 -8.75 -5.31
N ILE A 29 6.63 -8.83 -5.75
CA ILE A 29 5.81 -7.64 -6.01
C ILE A 29 5.60 -6.86 -4.72
N LEU A 30 5.22 -7.54 -3.62
CA LEU A 30 5.06 -6.92 -2.31
C LEU A 30 6.34 -6.20 -1.87
N TYR A 31 7.50 -6.87 -1.98
CA TYR A 31 8.79 -6.26 -1.65
C TYR A 31 9.06 -4.97 -2.44
N ARG A 32 8.78 -4.97 -3.74
CA ARG A 32 8.94 -3.78 -4.60
C ARG A 32 7.99 -2.66 -4.19
N CYS A 33 6.72 -2.97 -3.94
CA CYS A 33 5.73 -1.99 -3.48
C CYS A 33 6.11 -1.38 -2.11
N ILE A 34 6.62 -2.19 -1.18
CA ILE A 34 7.11 -1.72 0.12
C ILE A 34 8.26 -0.74 -0.07
N ASN A 35 9.23 -1.07 -0.92
CA ASN A 35 10.38 -0.20 -1.16
C ASN A 35 9.98 1.13 -1.79
N GLU A 36 9.05 1.10 -2.74
CA GLU A 36 8.53 2.30 -3.40
C GLU A 36 7.90 3.28 -2.38
N VAL A 37 7.02 2.77 -1.50
CA VAL A 37 6.41 3.59 -0.44
C VAL A 37 7.45 4.13 0.55
N LYS A 38 8.45 3.31 0.92
CA LYS A 38 9.52 3.73 1.82
C LYS A 38 10.39 4.82 1.24
N GLU A 39 10.74 4.75 -0.05
CA GLU A 39 11.54 5.79 -0.69
C GLU A 39 10.75 7.11 -0.81
N TYR A 40 9.46 7.05 -1.13
CA TYR A 40 8.60 8.23 -1.09
C TYR A 40 8.56 8.85 0.32
N ALA A 41 8.33 8.03 1.35
CA ALA A 41 8.30 8.49 2.74
C ALA A 41 9.64 9.07 3.21
N LYS A 42 10.77 8.47 2.82
CA LYS A 42 12.11 8.96 3.12
C LYS A 42 12.34 10.38 2.58
N GLY A 43 11.85 10.68 1.38
CA GLY A 43 11.85 12.03 0.83
C GLY A 43 11.12 13.01 1.75
N ARG A 44 9.91 12.65 2.18
CA ARG A 44 9.09 13.45 3.12
C ARG A 44 9.78 13.65 4.47
N PHE A 45 10.36 12.61 5.06
CA PHE A 45 11.15 12.72 6.29
C PHE A 45 12.34 13.68 6.12
N SER A 46 13.04 13.61 5.00
CA SER A 46 14.16 14.51 4.70
C SER A 46 13.68 15.97 4.60
N ASP A 47 12.54 16.20 3.95
CA ASP A 47 11.95 17.54 3.79
C ASP A 47 11.49 18.14 5.12
N VAL A 48 10.90 17.33 5.99
CA VAL A 48 10.58 17.74 7.37
C VAL A 48 11.86 18.04 8.16
N LYS A 49 12.85 17.15 8.12
CA LYS A 49 14.11 17.29 8.87
C LYS A 49 14.87 18.57 8.49
N ARG A 50 14.84 18.97 7.22
CA ARG A 50 15.48 20.21 6.74
C ARG A 50 14.59 21.46 6.84
N GLY A 51 13.37 21.32 7.38
CA GLY A 51 12.42 22.43 7.59
C GLY A 51 11.73 22.93 6.31
N ALA A 52 11.77 22.17 5.22
CA ALA A 52 11.11 22.54 3.97
C ALA A 52 9.62 22.21 3.96
N GLU A 53 9.21 21.19 4.71
CA GLU A 53 7.80 20.82 4.91
C GLU A 53 7.49 20.74 6.40
N THR A 54 6.22 20.98 6.76
CA THR A 54 5.75 20.67 8.10
C THR A 54 5.42 19.17 8.20
N PRO A 55 5.54 18.55 9.39
CA PRO A 55 5.08 17.17 9.62
C PRO A 55 3.67 16.92 9.09
N ARG A 56 2.75 17.85 9.38
CA ARG A 56 1.35 17.79 8.95
C ARG A 56 1.18 17.74 7.43
N LEU A 57 1.92 18.55 6.69
CA LEU A 57 1.87 18.55 5.21
C LEU A 57 2.51 17.28 4.64
N ALA A 58 3.67 16.91 5.15
CA ALA A 58 4.42 15.74 4.70
C ALA A 58 3.62 14.43 4.90
N ALA A 59 2.99 14.26 6.06
CA ALA A 59 2.12 13.11 6.34
C ALA A 59 0.87 13.10 5.45
N LEU A 60 0.27 14.26 5.15
CA LEU A 60 -0.86 14.34 4.21
C LEU A 60 -0.45 13.92 2.79
N MET A 61 0.70 14.39 2.31
CA MET A 61 1.20 14.02 0.98
C MET A 61 1.45 12.51 0.87
N LEU A 62 2.06 11.92 1.92
CA LEU A 62 2.24 10.47 2.01
C LEU A 62 0.90 9.73 2.06
N GLU A 63 -0.05 10.18 2.87
CA GLU A 63 -1.39 9.59 2.96
C GLU A 63 -2.07 9.53 1.58
N LYS A 64 -2.06 10.65 0.83
CA LYS A 64 -2.69 10.72 -0.49
C LYS A 64 -1.98 9.87 -1.53
N TYR A 65 -0.65 9.84 -1.49
CA TYR A 65 0.14 8.96 -2.34
C TYR A 65 -0.20 7.48 -2.08
N VAL A 66 -0.21 7.04 -0.82
CA VAL A 66 -0.52 5.66 -0.44
C VAL A 66 -1.96 5.29 -0.83
N VAL A 67 -2.95 6.15 -0.55
CA VAL A 67 -4.35 5.87 -0.93
C VAL A 67 -4.48 5.67 -2.45
N GLY A 68 -3.84 6.51 -3.26
CA GLY A 68 -3.82 6.35 -4.71
C GLY A 68 -3.17 5.03 -5.12
N PHE A 69 -2.04 4.69 -4.50
CA PHE A 69 -1.30 3.47 -4.82
C PHE A 69 -2.06 2.19 -4.43
N VAL A 70 -2.67 2.17 -3.24
CA VAL A 70 -3.56 1.10 -2.76
C VAL A 70 -4.75 0.90 -3.69
N ASN A 71 -5.36 1.99 -4.18
CA ASN A 71 -6.46 1.89 -5.13
C ASN A 71 -6.02 1.26 -6.46
N ALA A 72 -4.83 1.62 -6.96
CA ALA A 72 -4.28 0.99 -8.16
C ALA A 72 -3.99 -0.50 -7.95
N LEU A 73 -3.41 -0.88 -6.81
CA LEU A 73 -3.18 -2.28 -6.46
C LEU A 73 -4.49 -3.07 -6.39
N ARG A 74 -5.53 -2.53 -5.76
CA ARG A 74 -6.85 -3.18 -5.71
C ARG A 74 -7.46 -3.44 -7.09
N CYS A 75 -7.18 -2.60 -8.09
CA CYS A 75 -7.61 -2.85 -9.46
C CYS A 75 -6.91 -4.07 -10.08
N ILE A 76 -5.65 -4.31 -9.72
CA ILE A 76 -4.85 -5.44 -10.20
C ILE A 76 -5.21 -6.72 -9.43
N GLU A 77 -5.42 -6.61 -8.13
CA GLU A 77 -5.71 -7.74 -7.24
C GLU A 77 -7.13 -8.29 -7.39
N ARG A 78 -8.06 -7.58 -8.05
CA ARG A 78 -9.48 -7.96 -8.08
C ARG A 78 -9.74 -9.39 -8.55
N ASP A 79 -8.88 -9.89 -9.44
CA ASP A 79 -8.98 -11.22 -10.04
C ASP A 79 -7.91 -12.20 -9.50
N GLN A 80 -7.10 -11.77 -8.53
CA GLN A 80 -5.99 -12.56 -7.96
C GLN A 80 -6.16 -12.64 -6.44
N ASN A 81 -5.91 -13.79 -5.83
CA ASN A 81 -6.01 -13.95 -4.37
C ASN A 81 -4.79 -13.34 -3.64
N LEU A 82 -4.52 -12.06 -3.89
CA LEU A 82 -3.40 -11.28 -3.37
C LEU A 82 -3.89 -10.27 -2.33
N ASN A 83 -3.02 -9.96 -1.36
CA ASN A 83 -3.33 -9.04 -0.27
C ASN A 83 -2.24 -7.94 -0.12
N ILE A 84 -1.63 -7.54 -1.22
CA ILE A 84 -0.55 -6.55 -1.27
C ILE A 84 -1.10 -5.17 -0.89
N SER A 85 -2.27 -4.78 -1.39
CA SER A 85 -2.88 -3.48 -1.10
C SER A 85 -3.13 -3.27 0.41
N HIS A 86 -3.50 -4.32 1.14
CA HIS A 86 -3.66 -4.27 2.59
C HIS A 86 -2.34 -4.03 3.31
N GLU A 87 -1.28 -4.76 2.95
CA GLU A 87 0.04 -4.59 3.56
C GLU A 87 0.62 -3.20 3.28
N ILE A 88 0.37 -2.66 2.08
CA ILE A 88 0.78 -1.31 1.71
C ILE A 88 0.00 -0.23 2.47
N GLN A 89 -1.32 -0.40 2.66
CA GLN A 89 -2.11 0.52 3.49
C GLN A 89 -1.55 0.56 4.93
N LYS A 90 -1.33 -0.61 5.53
CA LYS A 90 -0.81 -0.73 6.90
C LYS A 90 0.58 -0.08 7.06
N LEU A 91 1.45 -0.26 6.07
CA LEU A 91 2.75 0.41 6.03
C LEU A 91 2.60 1.94 5.95
N GLY A 92 1.72 2.42 5.07
CA GLY A 92 1.46 3.85 4.90
C GLY A 92 0.93 4.50 6.18
N ASP A 93 -0.05 3.88 6.83
CA ASP A 93 -0.62 4.38 8.10
C ASP A 93 0.46 4.52 9.18
N LYS A 94 1.34 3.52 9.28
CA LYS A 94 2.47 3.54 10.21
C LYS A 94 3.43 4.69 9.90
N LEU A 95 3.84 4.85 8.64
CA LEU A 95 4.78 5.90 8.23
C LEU A 95 4.18 7.30 8.40
N CYS A 96 2.88 7.48 8.13
CA CYS A 96 2.18 8.74 8.38
C CYS A 96 2.22 9.12 9.86
N LEU A 97 2.01 8.17 10.77
CA LEU A 97 2.12 8.39 12.22
C LEU A 97 3.55 8.66 12.68
N GLU A 98 4.55 8.05 12.03
CA GLU A 98 5.95 8.34 12.31
C GLU A 98 6.35 9.76 11.88
N ILE A 99 5.80 10.27 10.78
CA ILE A 99 6.01 11.66 10.33
C ILE A 99 5.24 12.64 11.22
N ASP A 100 3.96 12.38 11.47
CA ASP A 100 3.04 13.25 12.22
C ASP A 100 2.38 12.46 13.36
N PRO A 101 2.94 12.51 14.59
CA PRO A 101 2.34 11.85 15.75
C PRO A 101 0.93 12.35 16.08
N ASP A 102 0.61 13.59 15.70
CA ASP A 102 -0.69 14.23 15.92
C ASP A 102 -1.65 14.03 14.73
N LEU A 103 -1.35 13.09 13.82
CA LEU A 103 -2.06 12.85 12.57
C LEU A 103 -3.58 12.88 12.71
N LYS A 104 -4.12 12.25 13.77
CA LYS A 104 -5.57 12.19 14.00
C LYS A 104 -6.17 13.57 14.24
N GLU A 105 -5.55 14.38 15.11
CA GLU A 105 -5.99 15.73 15.40
C GLU A 105 -5.79 16.63 14.18
N ASN A 106 -4.63 16.54 13.53
CA ASN A 106 -4.33 17.27 12.32
C ASN A 106 -5.29 16.95 11.16
N THR A 107 -5.77 15.72 11.07
CA THR A 107 -6.81 15.29 10.12
C THR A 107 -8.15 15.93 10.45
N LYS A 108 -8.57 15.88 11.72
CA LYS A 108 -9.80 16.55 12.16
C LYS A 108 -9.75 18.05 11.86
N LEU A 109 -8.64 18.71 12.19
CA LEU A 109 -8.42 20.13 11.89
C LEU A 109 -8.45 20.42 10.38
N ARG A 110 -8.10 19.47 9.50
CA ARG A 110 -8.23 19.65 8.04
C ARG A 110 -9.70 19.61 7.61
N TRP A 111 -10.50 18.75 8.22
CA TRP A 111 -11.94 18.66 7.93
C TRP A 111 -12.72 19.83 8.51
N ASP A 112 -12.37 20.27 9.72
CA ASP A 112 -12.98 21.40 10.43
C ASP A 112 -12.60 22.75 9.77
N ALA A 113 -11.39 22.85 9.22
CA ALA A 113 -10.99 23.97 8.37
C ALA A 113 -11.76 23.86 7.05
N ARG A 114 -12.97 24.46 6.99
CA ARG A 114 -13.84 24.60 5.80
C ARG A 114 -13.08 24.32 4.49
N PRO A 115 -13.14 23.08 3.97
CA PRO A 115 -12.25 22.72 2.88
C PRO A 115 -12.76 23.35 1.59
N ALA A 116 -11.89 24.15 0.95
CA ALA A 116 -11.90 24.49 -0.47
C ALA A 116 -12.61 25.77 -0.99
N ASP A 117 -12.88 26.81 -0.18
CA ASP A 117 -13.55 28.04 -0.71
C ASP A 117 -14.85 27.74 -1.49
N LEU A 118 -15.44 26.55 -1.27
CA LEU A 118 -16.65 26.14 -1.95
C LEU A 118 -17.80 26.93 -1.33
N ASN A 119 -18.36 27.83 -2.13
CA ASN A 119 -19.56 28.56 -1.77
C ASN A 119 -20.75 27.58 -1.82
N LEU A 120 -21.06 26.97 -0.68
CA LEU A 120 -22.19 26.06 -0.50
C LEU A 120 -23.50 26.81 -0.19
N ASN A 121 -23.67 28.02 -0.73
CA ASN A 121 -24.99 28.66 -0.78
C ASN A 121 -25.73 28.17 -2.03
N PRO A 122 -26.96 27.62 -1.90
CA PRO A 122 -27.84 27.40 -3.03
C PRO A 122 -28.30 28.71 -3.69
#